data_AF-S5M0I5-F1
#
_entry.id   AF-S5M0I5-F1
#
_cell.length_a   1.000
_cell.length_b   1.000
_cell.length_c   1.000
_cell.angle_alpha   90.00
_cell.angle_beta   90.00
_cell.angle_gamma   90.00
#
_symmetry.space_group_name_H-M   'P 1'
#
loop_
_entity.id
_entity.type
_entity.pdbx_description
1 polymer ?
#
loop_
_entity_poly.entity_id
_entity_poly.type
_entity_poly.pdbx_seq_one_letter_code
_entity_poly.pdbx_strand_id
1 'polypeptide(L)'
;MYRDKRIWAEIGSRLVSNLSYYNDFKISEEEIFDLIANDEYLLDDSEEVYGKRLINFLKIWEIIRTKIIESKENFKVGKKRIWSFTREDYKLIYNLLDGTEEFENFFLAENRNKEEINEMISFFEDSLIEDSSAESFLEDLLVLLVFFAIQKPLNDKTAVFIYLISNAMILYKGFGPILPTYRGEIVEISNLISRIAIQCQNIDMQHYNKNRLFNICLKRLIDICETNKTFLESL
;
A
#
# COMPACT_ATOMS: atom_id res chain seq x y z
N MET A 1 3.85 18.09 8.24
CA MET A 1 3.49 16.68 7.98
C MET A 1 4.36 15.68 8.76
N TYR A 2 5.59 15.35 8.35
CA TYR A 2 6.30 14.13 8.81
C TYR A 2 6.67 13.99 10.30
N ARG A 3 6.60 15.07 11.10
CA ARG A 3 6.88 15.04 12.55
C ARG A 3 5.61 14.99 13.40
N ASP A 4 4.45 15.20 12.79
CA ASP A 4 3.19 15.23 13.53
C ASP A 4 2.61 13.82 13.64
N LYS A 5 2.58 13.29 14.87
CA LYS A 5 2.02 11.97 15.16
C LYS A 5 0.54 11.90 14.79
N ARG A 6 -0.22 13.01 14.90
CA ARG A 6 -1.65 13.05 14.60
C ARG A 6 -1.93 12.85 13.11
N ILE A 7 -1.14 13.47 12.23
CA ILE A 7 -1.31 13.28 10.78
C ILE A 7 -1.07 11.81 10.41
N TRP A 8 -0.08 11.17 11.02
CA TRP A 8 0.17 9.75 10.80
C TRP A 8 -0.92 8.85 11.41
N ALA A 9 -1.47 9.21 12.58
CA ALA A 9 -2.60 8.51 13.15
C ALA A 9 -3.84 8.61 12.24
N GLU A 10 -4.10 9.77 11.67
CA GLU A 10 -5.21 10.01 10.72
C GLU A 10 -5.08 9.20 9.43
N ILE A 11 -3.90 9.21 8.80
CA ILE A 11 -3.67 8.42 7.59
C ILE A 11 -3.76 6.92 7.92
N GLY A 12 -3.16 6.49 9.02
CA GLY A 12 -3.14 5.11 9.45
C GLY A 12 -4.52 4.57 9.80
N SER A 13 -5.32 5.35 10.53
CA SER A 13 -6.67 4.96 10.94
C SER A 13 -7.56 4.75 9.72
N ARG A 14 -7.56 5.70 8.78
CA ARG A 14 -8.30 5.59 7.51
C ARG A 14 -7.82 4.41 6.68
N LEU A 15 -6.51 4.19 6.58
CA LEU A 15 -5.96 3.07 5.80
C LEU A 15 -6.38 1.72 6.40
N VAL A 16 -6.20 1.54 7.71
CA VAL A 16 -6.53 0.29 8.42
C VAL A 16 -8.05 0.07 8.48
N SER A 17 -8.83 1.13 8.69
CA SER A 17 -10.30 1.12 8.60
C SER A 17 -10.76 0.64 7.22
N ASN A 18 -10.14 1.11 6.14
CA ASN A 18 -10.47 0.64 4.79
C ASN A 18 -10.12 -0.84 4.56
N LEU A 19 -9.08 -1.34 5.24
CA LEU A 19 -8.72 -2.77 5.21
C LEU A 19 -9.64 -3.63 6.08
N SER A 20 -10.34 -3.05 7.05
CA SER A 20 -11.31 -3.78 7.90
C SER A 20 -12.43 -4.44 7.10
N TYR A 21 -12.78 -3.86 5.95
CA TYR A 21 -13.79 -4.39 5.03
C TYR A 21 -13.50 -5.83 4.58
N TYR A 22 -12.23 -6.20 4.42
CA TYR A 22 -11.85 -7.53 3.97
C TYR A 22 -11.74 -8.54 5.12
N ASN A 23 -11.85 -8.06 6.37
CA ASN A 23 -11.19 -8.70 7.50
C ASN A 23 -12.04 -8.82 8.79
N ASP A 24 -13.31 -8.39 8.75
CA ASP A 24 -14.37 -8.64 9.76
C ASP A 24 -14.08 -8.17 11.20
N PHE A 25 -13.33 -7.08 11.40
CA PHE A 25 -13.20 -6.49 12.74
C PHE A 25 -14.13 -5.27 12.92
N LYS A 26 -14.84 -5.23 14.06
CA LYS A 26 -15.88 -4.23 14.39
C LYS A 26 -15.30 -3.11 15.26
N ILE A 27 -14.37 -2.34 14.69
CA ILE A 27 -13.82 -1.15 15.34
C ILE A 27 -14.09 0.07 14.45
N SER A 28 -14.33 1.22 15.05
CA SER A 28 -14.49 2.48 14.33
C SER A 28 -13.14 3.09 13.94
N GLU A 29 -13.14 3.97 12.94
CA GLU A 29 -11.95 4.70 12.52
C GLU A 29 -11.38 5.58 13.64
N GLU A 30 -12.26 6.19 14.45
CA GLU A 30 -11.89 7.00 15.62
C GLU A 30 -11.15 6.16 16.67
N GLU A 31 -11.65 4.97 16.98
CA GLU A 31 -10.96 4.04 17.89
C GLU A 31 -9.60 3.60 17.33
N ILE A 32 -9.48 3.35 16.02
CA ILE A 32 -8.19 3.04 15.40
C ILE A 32 -7.24 4.25 15.50
N PHE A 33 -7.75 5.46 15.31
CA PHE A 33 -6.97 6.68 15.46
C PHE A 33 -6.39 6.78 16.88
N ASP A 34 -7.22 6.59 17.91
CA ASP A 34 -6.79 6.65 19.31
C ASP A 34 -5.73 5.59 19.61
N LEU A 35 -5.93 4.35 19.12
CA LEU A 35 -4.93 3.28 19.25
C LEU A 35 -3.56 3.70 18.70
N ILE A 36 -3.52 4.30 17.51
CA ILE A 36 -2.27 4.76 16.88
C ILE A 36 -1.70 5.99 17.60
N ALA A 37 -2.55 6.96 17.93
CA ALA A 37 -2.14 8.21 18.58
C ALA A 37 -1.55 7.98 19.97
N ASN A 38 -2.02 6.96 20.69
CA ASN A 38 -1.60 6.62 22.05
C ASN A 38 -0.65 5.42 22.14
N ASP A 39 -0.30 4.78 21.02
CA ASP A 39 0.54 3.57 20.96
C ASP A 39 -0.06 2.37 21.74
N GLU A 40 -1.37 2.33 21.94
CA GLU A 40 -2.06 1.28 22.71
C GLU A 40 -1.95 -0.11 22.06
N TYR A 41 -1.73 -0.16 20.75
CA TYR A 41 -1.51 -1.40 20.01
C TYR A 41 -0.15 -2.06 20.29
N LEU A 42 0.74 -1.40 21.04
CA LEU A 42 2.02 -1.95 21.49
C LEU A 42 1.93 -2.59 22.88
N LEU A 43 0.76 -2.51 23.56
CA LEU A 43 0.55 -3.11 24.87
C LEU A 43 0.48 -4.65 24.75
N ASP A 44 0.96 -5.34 25.78
CA ASP A 44 1.09 -6.81 25.80
C ASP A 44 -0.25 -7.54 25.65
N ASP A 45 -1.36 -6.93 26.07
CA ASP A 45 -2.72 -7.47 26.03
C ASP A 45 -3.53 -7.04 24.79
N SER A 46 -2.95 -6.20 23.93
CA SER A 46 -3.65 -5.59 22.79
C SER A 46 -4.23 -6.63 21.82
N GLU A 47 -3.54 -7.75 21.59
CA GLU A 47 -4.04 -8.83 20.72
C GLU A 47 -5.24 -9.56 21.30
N GLU A 48 -5.34 -9.65 22.63
CA GLU A 48 -6.49 -10.24 23.32
C GLU A 48 -7.71 -9.30 23.27
N VAL A 49 -7.47 -8.00 23.48
CA VAL A 49 -8.53 -6.99 23.53
C VAL A 49 -9.10 -6.67 22.14
N TYR A 50 -8.23 -6.44 21.16
CA TYR A 50 -8.60 -5.91 19.84
C TYR A 50 -8.53 -6.95 18.73
N GLY A 51 -7.91 -8.10 19.00
CA GLY A 51 -7.72 -9.19 18.05
C GLY A 51 -6.43 -9.07 17.25
N LYS A 52 -5.70 -10.20 17.13
CA LYS A 52 -4.42 -10.33 16.42
C LYS A 52 -4.40 -9.67 15.04
N ARG A 53 -5.49 -9.79 14.26
CA ARG A 53 -5.53 -9.28 12.88
C ARG A 53 -5.47 -7.75 12.79
N LEU A 54 -6.23 -7.05 13.64
CA LEU A 54 -6.18 -5.60 13.71
C LEU A 54 -4.80 -5.14 14.17
N ILE A 55 -4.27 -5.76 15.23
CA ILE A 55 -2.92 -5.47 15.73
C ILE A 55 -1.86 -5.69 14.66
N ASN A 56 -1.97 -6.75 13.85
CA ASN A 56 -1.06 -6.98 12.72
C ASN A 56 -1.12 -5.84 11.68
N PHE A 57 -2.31 -5.32 11.36
CA PHE A 57 -2.43 -4.16 10.45
C PHE A 57 -1.81 -2.89 11.04
N LEU A 58 -1.96 -2.66 12.34
CA LEU A 58 -1.33 -1.55 13.04
C LEU A 58 0.20 -1.66 13.04
N LYS A 59 0.72 -2.88 13.27
CA LYS A 59 2.16 -3.19 13.14
C LYS A 59 2.67 -2.97 11.71
N ILE A 60 1.93 -3.39 10.69
CA ILE A 60 2.27 -3.12 9.28
C ILE A 60 2.31 -1.62 9.00
N TRP A 61 1.31 -0.88 9.47
CA TRP A 61 1.26 0.57 9.31
C TRP A 61 2.48 1.24 9.95
N GLU A 62 2.88 0.81 11.14
CA GLU A 62 4.05 1.34 11.83
C GLU A 62 5.36 1.08 11.08
N ILE A 63 5.52 -0.11 10.48
CA ILE A 63 6.64 -0.43 9.58
C ILE A 63 6.64 0.56 8.40
N ILE A 64 5.50 0.71 7.72
CA ILE A 64 5.37 1.61 6.56
C ILE A 64 5.74 3.05 6.94
N ARG A 65 5.16 3.56 8.03
CA ARG A 65 5.42 4.91 8.53
C ARG A 65 6.91 5.14 8.78
N THR A 66 7.54 4.22 9.50
CA THR A 66 8.97 4.29 9.84
C THR A 66 9.84 4.31 8.59
N LYS A 67 9.54 3.43 7.62
CA LYS A 67 10.31 3.34 6.37
C LYS A 67 10.14 4.56 5.47
N ILE A 68 8.94 5.16 5.42
CA ILE A 68 8.76 6.44 4.70
C ILE A 68 9.63 7.54 5.32
N ILE A 69 9.67 7.62 6.67
CA ILE A 69 10.49 8.61 7.38
C ILE A 69 11.98 8.37 7.10
N GLU A 70 12.47 7.15 7.24
CA GLU A 70 13.86 6.77 6.94
C GLU A 70 14.25 7.11 5.49
N SER A 71 13.38 6.79 4.52
CA SER A 71 13.59 7.10 3.10
C SER A 71 13.74 8.62 2.88
N LYS A 72 12.91 9.43 3.54
CA LYS A 72 12.98 10.90 3.49
C LYS A 72 14.23 11.46 4.17
N GLU A 73 14.68 10.85 5.26
CA GLU A 73 15.91 11.26 5.95
C GLU A 73 17.16 10.93 5.14
N ASN A 74 17.21 9.75 4.52
CA ASN A 74 18.27 9.37 3.58
C ASN A 74 18.45 10.43 2.47
N PHE A 75 17.34 10.93 1.91
CA PHE A 75 17.37 12.00 0.91
C PHE A 75 17.97 13.31 1.45
N LYS A 76 17.61 13.73 2.67
CA LYS A 76 18.11 14.99 3.27
C LYS A 76 19.61 14.97 3.54
N VAL A 77 20.18 13.80 3.84
CA VAL A 77 21.61 13.63 4.17
C VAL A 77 22.48 13.45 2.90
N GLY A 78 21.92 13.71 1.72
CA GLY A 78 22.65 13.68 0.45
C GLY A 78 22.90 12.26 -0.09
N LYS A 79 22.24 11.24 0.46
CA LYS A 79 22.14 9.95 -0.23
C LYS A 79 21.20 10.16 -1.44
N LYS A 80 21.42 9.40 -2.52
CA LYS A 80 20.47 9.31 -3.64
C LYS A 80 19.06 8.98 -3.10
N ARG A 81 18.00 9.19 -3.88
CA ARG A 81 16.63 8.76 -3.52
C ARG A 81 16.61 7.24 -3.33
N ILE A 82 16.91 6.79 -2.11
CA ILE A 82 17.00 5.38 -1.74
C ILE A 82 15.74 5.08 -0.95
N TRP A 83 14.93 4.21 -1.51
CA TRP A 83 13.82 3.58 -0.82
C TRP A 83 14.39 2.72 0.31
N SER A 84 13.95 2.93 1.55
CA SER A 84 14.54 2.27 2.72
C SER A 84 13.95 0.91 3.04
N PHE A 85 12.91 0.47 2.32
CA PHE A 85 12.39 -0.88 2.46
C PHE A 85 13.42 -1.89 1.97
N THR A 86 13.74 -2.85 2.81
CA THR A 86 14.53 -4.01 2.43
C THR A 86 13.63 -5.19 2.11
N ARG A 87 14.22 -6.26 1.57
CA ARG A 87 13.52 -7.52 1.33
C ARG A 87 12.91 -8.11 2.61
N GLU A 88 13.60 -7.95 3.73
CA GLU A 88 13.16 -8.39 5.06
C GLU A 88 11.94 -7.59 5.53
N ASP A 89 11.85 -6.29 5.22
CA ASP A 89 10.66 -5.49 5.53
C ASP A 89 9.44 -5.98 4.76
N TYR A 90 9.60 -6.27 3.45
CA TYR A 90 8.51 -6.85 2.65
C TYR A 90 8.09 -8.24 3.16
N LYS A 91 9.05 -9.09 3.55
CA LYS A 91 8.77 -10.41 4.16
C LYS A 91 7.99 -10.23 5.46
N LEU A 92 8.39 -9.29 6.32
CA LEU A 92 7.72 -9.02 7.59
C LEU A 92 6.28 -8.56 7.38
N ILE A 93 6.05 -7.62 6.45
CA ILE A 93 4.70 -7.17 6.10
C ILE A 93 3.84 -8.33 5.61
N TYR A 94 4.37 -9.17 4.72
CA TYR A 94 3.65 -10.35 4.23
C TYR A 94 3.29 -11.33 5.35
N ASN A 95 4.24 -11.65 6.24
CA ASN A 95 4.01 -12.55 7.37
C ASN A 95 2.90 -12.03 8.31
N LEU A 96 2.86 -10.71 8.55
CA LEU A 96 1.79 -10.09 9.35
C LEU A 96 0.42 -10.17 8.65
N LEU A 97 0.37 -10.09 7.31
CA LEU A 97 -0.87 -10.24 6.53
C LEU A 97 -1.39 -11.68 6.50
N ASP A 98 -0.50 -12.66 6.45
CA ASP A 98 -0.85 -14.07 6.36
C ASP A 98 -1.27 -14.63 7.72
N GLY A 99 -0.50 -14.31 8.78
CA GLY A 99 -0.86 -14.61 10.17
C GLY A 99 -0.72 -16.08 10.60
N THR A 100 -0.44 -17.00 9.67
CA THR A 100 -0.29 -18.45 9.92
C THR A 100 1.16 -18.91 10.02
N GLU A 101 2.14 -18.06 9.69
CA GLU A 101 3.59 -18.39 9.62
C GLU A 101 3.93 -19.51 8.61
N GLU A 102 2.95 -20.05 7.87
CA GLU A 102 3.12 -21.21 6.99
C GLU A 102 3.92 -20.89 5.71
N PHE A 103 4.11 -19.61 5.39
CA PHE A 103 4.73 -19.16 4.15
C PHE A 103 6.03 -18.36 4.31
N GLU A 104 6.83 -18.62 5.34
CA GLU A 104 8.24 -18.18 5.38
C GLU A 104 9.01 -18.52 4.09
N ASN A 105 8.57 -19.59 3.41
CA ASN A 105 9.15 -20.11 2.18
C ASN A 105 8.78 -19.34 0.90
N PHE A 106 7.85 -18.37 0.90
CA PHE A 106 7.52 -17.63 -0.34
C PHE A 106 8.66 -16.71 -0.80
N PHE A 107 9.37 -16.09 0.16
CA PHE A 107 10.56 -15.28 -0.12
C PHE A 107 11.86 -16.10 -0.16
N LEU A 108 11.85 -17.34 0.34
CA LEU A 108 13.04 -18.21 0.42
C LEU A 108 13.12 -19.28 -0.67
N ALA A 109 11.98 -19.73 -1.22
CA ALA A 109 11.96 -20.82 -2.19
C ALA A 109 12.53 -20.40 -3.55
N GLU A 110 13.32 -21.28 -4.15
CA GLU A 110 13.79 -21.23 -5.55
C GLU A 110 12.64 -21.51 -6.54
N ASN A 111 11.46 -20.93 -6.32
CA ASN A 111 10.29 -21.10 -7.15
C ASN A 111 10.13 -19.92 -8.14
N ARG A 112 9.37 -20.14 -9.22
CA ARG A 112 9.04 -19.15 -10.28
C ARG A 112 8.69 -17.75 -9.75
N ASN A 113 8.01 -17.68 -8.60
CA ASN A 113 7.53 -16.41 -8.04
C ASN A 113 8.66 -15.50 -7.52
N LYS A 114 9.89 -16.02 -7.32
CA LYS A 114 11.02 -15.22 -6.85
C LYS A 114 11.42 -14.15 -7.86
N GLU A 115 11.39 -14.46 -9.15
CA GLU A 115 11.68 -13.50 -10.23
C GLU A 115 10.60 -12.41 -10.25
N GLU A 116 9.32 -12.78 -10.20
CA GLU A 116 8.18 -11.85 -10.17
C GLU A 116 8.20 -10.92 -8.93
N ILE A 117 8.55 -11.44 -7.75
CA ILE A 117 8.71 -10.64 -6.52
C ILE A 117 9.91 -9.70 -6.62
N ASN A 118 11.01 -10.12 -7.23
CA ASN A 118 12.17 -9.25 -7.42
C ASN A 118 11.89 -8.17 -8.47
N GLU A 119 11.18 -8.49 -9.55
CA GLU A 119 10.69 -7.51 -10.53
C GLU A 119 9.75 -6.49 -9.87
N MET A 120 8.87 -6.95 -8.97
CA MET A 120 8.03 -6.08 -8.15
C MET A 120 8.85 -5.09 -7.32
N ILE A 121 9.83 -5.59 -6.57
CA ILE A 121 10.67 -4.76 -5.71
C ILE A 121 11.50 -3.78 -6.55
N SER A 122 12.11 -4.25 -7.64
CA SER A 122 12.88 -3.40 -8.56
C SER A 122 12.01 -2.28 -9.13
N PHE A 123 10.81 -2.60 -9.61
CA PHE A 123 9.88 -1.61 -10.12
C PHE A 123 9.53 -0.55 -9.06
N PHE A 124 9.29 -0.97 -7.81
CA PHE A 124 9.03 -0.02 -6.73
C PHE A 124 10.20 0.94 -6.52
N GLU A 125 11.42 0.42 -6.51
CA GLU A 125 12.62 1.24 -6.32
C GLU A 125 12.85 2.20 -7.49
N ASP A 126 12.71 1.72 -8.73
CA ASP A 126 12.93 2.52 -9.95
C ASP A 126 11.90 3.65 -10.08
N SER A 127 10.61 3.35 -9.89
CA SER A 127 9.51 4.32 -9.97
C SER A 127 9.64 5.42 -8.91
N LEU A 128 10.32 5.14 -7.80
CA LEU A 128 10.51 6.10 -6.72
C LEU A 128 11.64 7.10 -6.99
N ILE A 129 12.62 6.74 -7.82
CA ILE A 129 13.77 7.57 -8.12
C ILE A 129 13.40 8.71 -9.07
N GLU A 130 12.56 8.44 -10.07
CA GLU A 130 12.21 9.42 -11.10
C GLU A 130 11.46 10.64 -10.53
N ASP A 131 11.78 11.84 -11.03
CA ASP A 131 10.96 13.03 -10.77
C ASP A 131 9.79 13.04 -11.75
N SER A 132 8.64 12.56 -11.29
CA SER A 132 7.42 12.44 -12.07
C SER A 132 6.27 13.22 -11.42
N SER A 133 5.35 13.71 -12.26
CA SER A 133 4.07 14.26 -11.81
C SER A 133 3.21 13.17 -11.15
N ALA A 134 2.26 13.55 -10.29
CA ALA A 134 1.31 12.61 -9.69
C ALA A 134 0.57 11.76 -10.74
N GLU A 135 0.14 12.35 -11.85
CA GLU A 135 -0.54 11.64 -12.95
C GLU A 135 0.34 10.53 -13.56
N SER A 136 1.53 10.87 -14.05
CA SER A 136 2.49 9.89 -14.59
C SER A 136 2.81 8.79 -13.58
N PHE A 137 3.05 9.15 -12.31
CA PHE A 137 3.34 8.17 -11.27
C PHE A 137 2.16 7.21 -11.01
N LEU A 138 0.93 7.73 -11.01
CA LEU A 138 -0.29 6.92 -10.85
C LEU A 138 -0.57 6.05 -12.07
N GLU A 139 -0.20 6.49 -13.28
CA GLU A 139 -0.26 5.66 -14.49
C GLU A 139 0.67 4.44 -14.35
N ASP A 140 1.94 4.66 -14.02
CA ASP A 140 2.92 3.59 -13.81
C ASP A 140 2.48 2.64 -12.70
N LEU A 141 1.96 3.19 -11.60
CA LEU A 141 1.41 2.41 -10.50
C LEU A 141 0.20 1.57 -10.91
N LEU A 142 -0.68 2.09 -11.77
CA LEU A 142 -1.83 1.34 -12.26
C LEU A 142 -1.42 0.21 -13.22
N VAL A 143 -0.41 0.44 -14.07
CA VAL A 143 0.19 -0.63 -14.89
C VAL A 143 0.65 -1.78 -13.99
N LEU A 144 1.34 -1.44 -12.89
CA LEU A 144 1.81 -2.41 -11.92
C LEU A 144 0.67 -3.13 -11.19
N LEU A 145 -0.34 -2.40 -10.72
CA LEU A 145 -1.52 -2.97 -10.07
C LEU A 145 -2.22 -3.99 -10.98
N VAL A 146 -2.33 -3.70 -12.28
CA VAL A 146 -2.89 -4.62 -13.27
C VAL A 146 -1.99 -5.84 -13.47
N PHE A 147 -0.68 -5.63 -13.63
CA PHE A 147 0.29 -6.72 -13.76
C PHE A 147 0.18 -7.72 -12.60
N PHE A 148 0.14 -7.24 -11.36
CA PHE A 148 0.02 -8.13 -10.21
C PHE A 148 -1.37 -8.70 -9.97
N ALA A 149 -2.43 -8.01 -10.41
CA ALA A 149 -3.75 -8.62 -10.43
C ALA A 149 -3.81 -9.83 -11.36
N ILE A 150 -2.98 -9.86 -12.42
CA ILE A 150 -2.81 -11.00 -13.33
C ILE A 150 -1.92 -12.08 -12.68
N GLN A 151 -0.70 -11.73 -12.25
CA GLN A 151 0.29 -12.71 -11.78
C GLN A 151 -0.02 -13.31 -10.41
N LYS A 152 -0.59 -12.49 -9.50
CA LYS A 152 -0.88 -12.87 -8.11
C LYS A 152 0.33 -13.50 -7.38
N PRO A 153 1.49 -12.82 -7.34
CA PRO A 153 2.73 -13.38 -6.80
C PRO A 153 2.65 -13.74 -5.31
N LEU A 154 1.66 -13.21 -4.57
CA LEU A 154 1.40 -13.50 -3.15
C LEU A 154 -0.01 -14.09 -2.95
N ASN A 155 -0.56 -14.78 -3.96
CA ASN A 155 -1.90 -15.38 -3.95
C ASN A 155 -3.00 -14.36 -3.57
N ASP A 156 -3.83 -14.70 -2.58
CA ASP A 156 -4.93 -13.90 -2.05
C ASP A 156 -4.46 -12.64 -1.31
N LYS A 157 -3.22 -12.63 -0.81
CA LYS A 157 -2.63 -11.46 -0.12
C LYS A 157 -2.12 -10.39 -1.08
N THR A 158 -1.94 -10.72 -2.37
CA THR A 158 -1.38 -9.82 -3.40
C THR A 158 -2.05 -8.44 -3.39
N ALA A 159 -3.39 -8.40 -3.44
CA ALA A 159 -4.12 -7.14 -3.55
C ALA A 159 -3.92 -6.23 -2.34
N VAL A 160 -4.01 -6.78 -1.13
CA VAL A 160 -3.83 -6.02 0.12
C VAL A 160 -2.38 -5.58 0.27
N PHE A 161 -1.43 -6.46 -0.02
CA PHE A 161 0.00 -6.15 0.04
C PHE A 161 0.35 -4.98 -0.89
N ILE A 162 -0.08 -5.03 -2.15
CA ILE A 162 0.27 -3.98 -3.09
C ILE A 162 -0.47 -2.69 -2.77
N TYR A 163 -1.72 -2.74 -2.31
CA TYR A 163 -2.43 -1.55 -1.86
C TYR A 163 -1.66 -0.81 -0.73
N LEU A 164 -1.11 -1.56 0.22
CA LEU A 164 -0.30 -1.02 1.31
C LEU A 164 1.00 -0.38 0.79
N ILE A 165 1.77 -1.10 -0.02
CA ILE A 165 3.05 -0.60 -0.55
C ILE A 165 2.84 0.58 -1.51
N SER A 166 1.80 0.54 -2.34
CA SER A 166 1.42 1.62 -3.24
C SER A 166 1.16 2.92 -2.47
N ASN A 167 0.37 2.86 -1.39
CA ASN A 167 0.13 4.01 -0.53
C ASN A 167 1.42 4.50 0.15
N ALA A 168 2.33 3.60 0.53
CA ALA A 168 3.63 3.98 1.07
C ALA A 168 4.45 4.80 0.06
N MET A 169 4.49 4.35 -1.21
CA MET A 169 5.20 5.05 -2.29
C MET A 169 4.57 6.43 -2.58
N ILE A 170 3.25 6.51 -2.64
CA ILE A 170 2.49 7.76 -2.87
C ILE A 170 2.80 8.78 -1.76
N LEU A 171 2.73 8.35 -0.49
CA LEU A 171 3.04 9.19 0.66
C LEU A 171 4.51 9.64 0.67
N TYR A 172 5.42 8.75 0.27
CA TYR A 172 6.82 9.11 0.09
C TYR A 172 7.03 10.11 -1.06
N LYS A 173 6.30 10.03 -2.17
CA LYS A 173 6.36 11.07 -3.22
C LYS A 173 5.74 12.40 -2.78
N GLY A 174 5.01 12.43 -1.66
CA GLY A 174 4.31 13.62 -1.18
C GLY A 174 2.99 13.87 -1.93
N PHE A 175 2.41 12.80 -2.48
CA PHE A 175 1.09 12.80 -3.08
C PHE A 175 0.04 12.38 -2.05
N GLY A 176 -1.24 12.61 -2.34
CA GLY A 176 -2.33 12.19 -1.46
C GLY A 176 -2.55 10.69 -1.55
N PRO A 177 -2.66 9.97 -0.42
CA PRO A 177 -2.88 8.53 -0.42
C PRO A 177 -4.20 8.16 -1.11
N ILE A 178 -4.29 6.94 -1.65
CA ILE A 178 -5.52 6.39 -2.22
C ILE A 178 -6.39 5.91 -1.06
N LEU A 179 -7.00 6.87 -0.35
CA LEU A 179 -7.97 6.61 0.70
C LEU A 179 -9.37 6.84 0.14
N PRO A 180 -10.19 5.79 -0.01
CA PRO A 180 -11.58 5.89 -0.40
C PRO A 180 -12.33 6.94 0.44
N THR A 181 -13.20 7.70 -0.22
CA THR A 181 -14.11 8.66 0.42
C THR A 181 -15.32 7.98 1.06
N TYR A 182 -15.69 6.80 0.55
CA TYR A 182 -16.74 5.95 1.09
C TYR A 182 -16.40 4.47 0.89
N ARG A 183 -17.02 3.60 1.70
CA ARG A 183 -16.70 2.16 1.72
C ARG A 183 -16.84 1.45 0.36
N GLY A 184 -17.78 1.89 -0.49
CA GLY A 184 -18.00 1.28 -1.81
C GLY A 184 -16.91 1.60 -2.84
N GLU A 185 -16.16 2.68 -2.64
CA GLU A 185 -15.19 3.15 -3.63
C GLU A 185 -14.00 2.19 -3.80
N ILE A 186 -13.50 1.58 -2.72
CA ILE A 186 -12.43 0.58 -2.83
C ILE A 186 -12.88 -0.66 -3.61
N VAL A 187 -14.14 -1.06 -3.44
CA VAL A 187 -14.74 -2.20 -4.14
C VAL A 187 -14.88 -1.88 -5.62
N GLU A 188 -15.31 -0.66 -5.95
CA GLU A 188 -15.42 -0.20 -7.34
C GLU A 188 -14.05 -0.15 -8.04
N ILE A 189 -13.00 0.35 -7.37
CA ILE A 189 -11.62 0.37 -7.88
C ILE A 189 -11.10 -1.05 -8.07
N SER A 190 -11.24 -1.92 -7.06
CA SER A 190 -10.83 -3.33 -7.13
C SER A 190 -11.51 -4.06 -8.29
N ASN A 191 -12.81 -3.80 -8.52
CA ASN A 191 -13.56 -4.37 -9.63
C ASN A 191 -13.06 -3.84 -10.99
N LEU A 192 -12.72 -2.54 -11.09
CA LEU A 192 -12.13 -1.98 -12.30
C LEU A 192 -10.78 -2.62 -12.61
N ILE A 193 -9.87 -2.70 -11.63
CA ILE A 193 -8.56 -3.34 -11.78
C ILE A 193 -8.72 -4.80 -12.22
N SER A 194 -9.62 -5.56 -11.57
CA SER A 194 -9.89 -6.95 -11.93
C SER A 194 -10.37 -7.11 -13.37
N ARG A 195 -11.24 -6.20 -13.84
CA ARG A 195 -11.73 -6.20 -15.23
C ARG A 195 -10.64 -5.81 -16.23
N ILE A 196 -9.77 -4.86 -15.88
CA ILE A 196 -8.61 -4.48 -16.70
C ILE A 196 -7.66 -5.68 -16.81
N ALA A 197 -7.34 -6.32 -15.69
CA ALA A 197 -6.49 -7.50 -15.63
C ALA A 197 -6.98 -8.63 -16.55
N ILE A 198 -8.28 -8.94 -16.53
CA ILE A 198 -8.90 -9.93 -17.43
C ILE A 198 -8.69 -9.54 -18.91
N GLN A 199 -8.85 -8.26 -19.25
CA GLN A 199 -8.70 -7.79 -20.63
C GLN A 199 -7.23 -7.71 -21.08
N CYS A 200 -6.31 -7.62 -20.14
CA CYS A 200 -4.87 -7.42 -20.37
C CYS A 200 -4.04 -8.70 -20.21
N GLN A 201 -4.66 -9.85 -19.89
CA GLN A 201 -3.96 -11.10 -19.55
C GLN A 201 -2.99 -11.60 -20.64
N ASN A 202 -3.24 -11.29 -21.92
CA ASN A 202 -2.40 -11.67 -23.07
C ASN A 202 -1.86 -10.45 -23.83
N ILE A 203 -1.81 -9.29 -23.16
CA ILE A 203 -1.30 -8.05 -23.71
C ILE A 203 0.06 -7.78 -23.03
N ASP A 204 1.03 -7.26 -23.77
CA ASP A 204 2.28 -6.81 -23.14
C ASP A 204 2.03 -5.65 -22.19
N MET A 205 2.73 -5.61 -21.05
CA MET A 205 2.56 -4.59 -20.01
C MET A 205 2.61 -3.15 -20.55
N GLN A 206 3.51 -2.88 -21.50
CA GLN A 206 3.66 -1.59 -22.21
C GLN A 206 2.40 -1.11 -22.95
N HIS A 207 1.38 -1.96 -23.08
CA HIS A 207 0.15 -1.68 -23.81
C HIS A 207 -1.10 -1.65 -22.90
N TYR A 208 -0.96 -1.81 -21.59
CA TYR A 208 -2.11 -1.80 -20.66
C TYR A 208 -2.87 -0.48 -20.69
N ASN A 209 -2.18 0.65 -20.83
CA ASN A 209 -2.78 1.99 -20.90
C ASN A 209 -3.64 2.23 -22.15
N LYS A 210 -3.53 1.38 -23.19
CA LYS A 210 -4.42 1.43 -24.35
C LYS A 210 -5.84 0.93 -24.04
N ASN A 211 -6.04 0.29 -22.88
CA ASN A 211 -7.35 -0.20 -22.45
C ASN A 211 -8.27 0.97 -22.01
N ARG A 212 -9.51 1.00 -22.49
CA ARG A 212 -10.47 2.07 -22.11
C ARG A 212 -10.74 2.11 -20.59
N LEU A 213 -10.85 0.96 -19.94
CA LEU A 213 -11.08 0.88 -18.50
C LEU A 213 -9.88 1.36 -17.69
N PHE A 214 -8.66 1.24 -18.25
CA PHE A 214 -7.45 1.75 -17.62
C PHE A 214 -7.55 3.25 -17.40
N ASN A 215 -7.88 4.03 -18.44
CA ASN A 215 -8.00 5.49 -18.33
C ASN A 215 -9.12 5.92 -17.37
N ILE A 216 -10.21 5.15 -17.29
CA ILE A 216 -11.29 5.41 -16.32
C ILE A 216 -10.78 5.19 -14.89
N CYS A 217 -10.05 4.10 -14.65
CA CYS A 217 -9.46 3.81 -13.34
C CYS A 217 -8.40 4.84 -12.97
N LEU A 218 -7.51 5.20 -13.89
CA LEU A 218 -6.46 6.19 -13.68
C LEU A 218 -7.04 7.54 -13.26
N LYS A 219 -8.03 8.05 -14.00
CA LYS A 219 -8.72 9.30 -13.65
C LYS A 219 -9.27 9.26 -12.23
N ARG A 220 -9.90 8.15 -11.85
CA ARG A 220 -10.43 8.00 -10.49
C ARG A 220 -9.33 8.00 -9.42
N LEU A 221 -8.21 7.32 -9.68
CA LEU A 221 -7.07 7.33 -8.76
C LEU A 221 -6.49 8.74 -8.60
N ILE A 222 -6.42 9.52 -9.68
CA ILE A 222 -6.00 10.93 -9.66
C ILE A 222 -6.96 11.75 -8.80
N ASP A 223 -8.27 11.66 -9.06
CA ASP A 223 -9.30 12.42 -8.32
C ASP A 223 -9.21 12.14 -6.80
N ILE A 224 -9.02 10.87 -6.41
CA ILE A 224 -8.85 10.46 -5.01
C ILE A 224 -7.54 11.02 -4.43
N CYS A 225 -6.44 10.90 -5.16
CA CYS A 225 -5.13 11.38 -4.75
C CYS A 225 -5.14 12.90 -4.51
N GLU A 226 -5.71 13.69 -5.42
CA GLU A 226 -5.81 15.14 -5.29
C GLU A 226 -6.71 15.56 -4.11
N THR A 227 -7.85 14.88 -3.94
CA THR A 227 -8.78 15.12 -2.83
C THR A 227 -8.08 14.87 -1.48
N ASN A 228 -7.41 13.74 -1.33
CA ASN A 228 -6.72 13.40 -0.08
C ASN A 228 -5.48 14.27 0.15
N LYS A 229 -4.79 14.71 -0.91
CA LYS A 229 -3.68 15.66 -0.77
C LYS A 229 -4.16 16.98 -0.16
N THR A 230 -5.24 17.52 -0.71
CA THR A 230 -5.84 18.77 -0.22
C THR A 230 -6.28 18.66 1.24
N PHE A 231 -6.89 17.52 1.60
CA PHE A 231 -7.26 17.23 2.99
C PHE A 231 -6.04 17.24 3.93
N LEU A 232 -4.97 16.53 3.57
CA LEU A 232 -3.75 16.47 4.39
C LEU A 232 -3.02 17.81 4.50
N GLU A 233 -3.12 18.67 3.50
CA GLU A 233 -2.57 20.03 3.54
C GLU A 233 -3.40 20.98 4.42
N SER A 234 -4.64 20.61 4.76
CA SER A 234 -5.54 21.40 5.62
C SER A 234 -5.44 21.07 7.12
N LEU A 235 -4.78 19.95 7.47
CA LEU A 235 -4.52 19.50 8.84
C LEU A 235 -3.26 20.15 9.43
#